data_AF-A0A929A1X9-F1
#
_entry.id   AF-A0A929A1X9-F1
#
_cell.length_a   1.000
_cell.length_b   1.000
_cell.length_c   1.000
_cell.angle_alpha   90.00
_cell.angle_beta   90.00
_cell.angle_gamma   90.00
#
_symmetry.space_group_name_H-M   'P 1'
#
loop_
_entity.id
_entity.type
_entity.pdbx_description
1 polymer ?
#
loop_
_entity_poly.entity_id
_entity_poly.type
_entity_poly.pdbx_seq_one_letter_code
_entity_poly.pdbx_strand_id
1 'polypeptide(L)'
;MPKRKTSKSRYQWVYDPPKPKKPKVPEATKALVQERFDVLIETFYKPTYIKPPPTDNDFNYLVDFYGKWYRNYFYICGTYNCPSTRAISPSFEHRFSRFEYVDSDAFNVSYMRHTEKWWEFMQGLTLEECLHEARTNHILQPFG
;
A
#
# COMPACT_ATOMS: atom_id res chain seq x y z
N MET A 1 47.37 32.53 13.81
CA MET A 1 46.00 32.12 13.39
C MET A 1 45.32 31.40 14.54
N PRO A 2 44.13 31.81 15.02
CA PRO A 2 43.48 31.11 16.13
C PRO A 2 42.81 29.82 15.63
N LYS A 3 42.99 28.71 16.36
CA LYS A 3 42.40 27.41 16.04
C LYS A 3 40.90 27.42 16.38
N ARG A 4 40.06 27.04 15.40
CA ARG A 4 38.59 26.95 15.52
C ARG A 4 38.22 25.83 16.52
N LYS A 5 37.60 26.19 17.65
CA LYS A 5 37.03 25.21 18.60
C LYS A 5 35.82 24.54 17.95
N THR A 6 35.89 23.24 17.71
CA THR A 6 34.74 22.43 17.28
C THR A 6 33.88 22.09 18.51
N SER A 7 32.59 22.47 18.49
CA SER A 7 31.66 22.11 19.56
C SER A 7 31.37 20.61 19.50
N LYS A 8 31.54 19.91 20.63
CA LYS A 8 31.16 18.49 20.71
C LYS A 8 29.66 18.36 20.48
N SER A 9 29.29 17.46 19.57
CA SER A 9 27.91 17.02 19.33
C SER A 9 27.24 16.61 20.64
N ARG A 10 26.01 17.08 20.89
CA ARG A 10 25.18 16.73 22.06
C ARG A 10 24.42 15.40 21.88
N TYR A 11 24.63 14.68 20.78
CA TYR A 11 23.90 13.43 20.52
C TYR A 11 24.56 12.27 21.27
N GLN A 12 23.75 11.52 22.02
CA GLN A 12 24.14 10.26 22.65
C GLN A 12 23.48 9.11 21.90
N TRP A 13 24.23 8.03 21.69
CA TRP A 13 23.66 6.78 21.19
C TRP A 13 22.80 6.18 22.29
N VAL A 14 21.51 6.03 22.01
CA VAL A 14 20.59 5.30 22.87
C VAL A 14 20.48 3.88 22.34
N TYR A 15 20.49 2.90 23.24
CA TYR A 15 20.22 1.52 22.90
C TYR A 15 18.79 1.39 22.36
N ASP A 16 18.66 1.04 21.08
CA ASP A 16 17.39 0.70 20.43
C ASP A 16 17.32 -0.83 20.31
N PRO A 17 16.50 -1.52 21.11
CA PRO A 17 16.41 -2.98 21.08
C PRO A 17 15.91 -3.45 19.69
N PRO A 18 16.35 -4.64 19.22
CA PRO A 18 15.86 -5.19 17.96
C PRO A 18 14.34 -5.33 17.99
N LYS A 19 13.68 -4.86 16.93
CA LYS A 19 12.24 -5.02 16.77
C LYS A 19 11.89 -6.52 16.79
N PRO A 20 10.76 -6.92 17.41
CA PRO A 20 10.31 -8.30 17.40
C PRO A 20 10.21 -8.80 15.95
N LYS A 21 10.55 -10.08 15.75
CA LYS A 21 10.45 -10.71 14.44
C LYS A 21 8.99 -10.70 14.00
N LYS A 22 8.76 -10.18 12.79
CA LYS A 22 7.42 -10.21 12.19
C LYS A 22 6.99 -11.66 11.97
N PRO A 23 5.68 -11.97 12.14
CA PRO A 23 5.17 -13.31 11.92
C PRO A 23 5.41 -13.73 10.47
N LYS A 24 5.75 -15.00 10.28
CA LYS A 24 5.80 -15.59 8.95
C LYS A 24 4.38 -15.97 8.55
N VAL A 25 3.88 -15.39 7.47
CA VAL A 25 2.55 -15.73 6.95
C VAL A 25 2.54 -17.18 6.46
N PRO A 26 1.61 -18.03 6.92
CA PRO A 26 1.41 -19.36 6.36
C PRO A 26 1.06 -19.27 4.86
N GLU A 27 1.57 -20.18 4.04
CA GLU A 27 1.30 -20.15 2.58
C GLU A 27 -0.20 -20.36 2.27
N ALA A 28 -0.90 -21.17 3.06
CA ALA A 28 -2.35 -21.33 2.96
C ALA A 28 -3.08 -20.00 3.21
N THR A 29 -2.65 -19.20 4.18
CA THR A 29 -3.20 -17.87 4.44
C THR A 29 -2.92 -16.92 3.28
N LYS A 30 -1.70 -16.94 2.71
CA LYS A 30 -1.40 -16.09 1.54
C LYS A 30 -2.29 -16.42 0.35
N ALA A 31 -2.48 -17.71 0.06
CA ALA A 31 -3.31 -18.17 -1.03
C ALA A 31 -4.78 -17.77 -0.82
N LEU A 32 -5.32 -17.99 0.38
CA LEU A 32 -6.69 -17.61 0.72
C LEU A 32 -6.92 -16.10 0.58
N VAL A 33 -6.05 -15.28 1.17
CA VAL A 33 -6.15 -13.83 1.08
C VAL A 33 -6.06 -13.36 -0.37
N GLN A 34 -5.10 -13.89 -1.15
CA GLN A 34 -4.95 -13.56 -2.56
C GLN A 34 -6.23 -13.87 -3.33
N GLU A 35 -6.78 -15.08 -3.20
CA GLU A 35 -8.01 -15.49 -3.87
C GLU A 35 -9.19 -14.57 -3.54
N ARG A 36 -9.40 -14.28 -2.24
CA ARG A 36 -10.54 -13.46 -1.80
C ARG A 36 -10.43 -12.01 -2.28
N PHE A 37 -9.23 -11.44 -2.27
CA PHE A 37 -9.00 -10.10 -2.79
C PHE A 37 -9.04 -10.05 -4.32
N ASP A 38 -8.60 -11.10 -5.03
CA ASP A 38 -8.71 -11.17 -6.49
C ASP A 38 -10.18 -11.16 -6.91
N VAL A 39 -11.04 -11.92 -6.21
CA VAL A 39 -12.50 -11.85 -6.42
C VAL A 39 -13.03 -10.44 -6.16
N LEU A 40 -12.64 -9.79 -5.07
CA LEU A 40 -13.06 -8.41 -4.79
C LEU A 40 -12.58 -7.44 -5.88
N ILE A 41 -11.35 -7.61 -6.37
CA ILE A 41 -10.76 -6.74 -7.39
C ILE A 41 -11.52 -6.87 -8.70
N GLU A 42 -11.77 -8.10 -9.16
CA GLU A 42 -12.47 -8.36 -10.42
C GLU A 42 -13.95 -7.95 -10.35
N THR A 43 -14.61 -8.16 -9.22
CA THR A 43 -16.06 -7.92 -9.09
C THR A 43 -16.42 -6.48 -8.71
N PHE A 44 -15.54 -5.77 -8.00
CA PHE A 44 -15.81 -4.42 -7.50
C PHE A 44 -14.83 -3.38 -8.04
N TYR A 45 -13.52 -3.57 -7.86
CA TYR A 45 -12.54 -2.51 -8.20
C TYR A 45 -12.48 -2.23 -9.71
N LYS A 46 -12.27 -3.27 -10.53
CA LYS A 46 -12.12 -3.08 -11.97
C LYS A 46 -13.36 -2.45 -12.61
N PRO A 47 -14.60 -2.95 -12.36
CA PRO A 47 -15.80 -2.37 -12.96
C PRO A 47 -16.12 -0.95 -12.44
N THR A 48 -15.73 -0.61 -11.21
CA THR A 48 -16.08 0.67 -10.59
C THR A 48 -15.13 1.79 -10.98
N TYR A 49 -13.81 1.51 -11.09
CA TYR A 49 -12.79 2.55 -11.21
C TYR A 49 -12.05 2.57 -12.53
N ILE A 50 -12.01 1.48 -13.30
CA ILE A 50 -11.35 1.49 -14.61
C ILE A 50 -12.29 2.14 -15.62
N LYS A 51 -11.89 3.31 -16.09
CA LYS A 51 -12.59 4.11 -17.10
C LYS A 51 -11.88 3.99 -18.45
N PRO A 52 -12.59 4.21 -19.57
CA PRO A 52 -11.92 4.30 -20.87
C PRO A 52 -10.83 5.40 -20.85
N PRO A 53 -9.76 5.24 -21.66
CA PRO A 53 -8.69 6.23 -21.74
C PRO A 53 -9.23 7.62 -22.06
N PRO A 54 -8.71 8.67 -21.40
CA PRO A 54 -9.12 10.05 -21.68
C PRO A 54 -8.66 10.48 -23.07
N THR A 55 -9.43 11.35 -23.74
CA THR A 55 -9.15 11.79 -25.11
C THR A 55 -8.06 12.87 -25.20
N ASP A 56 -7.81 13.60 -24.11
CA ASP A 56 -6.87 14.73 -24.04
C ASP A 56 -5.41 14.29 -23.78
N ASN A 57 -5.18 13.07 -23.28
CA ASN A 57 -3.86 12.50 -22.98
C ASN A 57 -2.98 13.35 -22.02
N ASP A 58 -3.59 14.25 -21.26
CA ASP A 58 -2.87 15.15 -20.36
C ASP A 58 -2.73 14.59 -18.94
N PHE A 59 -3.58 13.62 -18.57
CA PHE A 59 -3.61 13.03 -17.23
C PHE A 59 -3.31 11.53 -17.22
N ASN A 60 -2.74 11.08 -16.10
CA ASN A 60 -2.55 9.65 -15.85
C ASN A 60 -3.91 8.99 -15.61
N TYR A 61 -4.11 7.79 -16.15
CA TYR A 61 -5.36 7.06 -15.98
C TYR A 61 -5.09 5.62 -15.54
N LEU A 62 -6.00 5.11 -14.72
CA LEU A 62 -5.93 3.80 -14.10
C LEU A 62 -6.40 2.73 -15.10
N VAL A 63 -5.55 1.73 -15.33
CA VAL A 63 -5.78 0.68 -16.34
C VAL A 63 -5.96 -0.71 -15.76
N ASP A 64 -5.50 -0.95 -14.54
CA ASP A 64 -5.61 -2.26 -13.91
C ASP A 64 -5.54 -2.17 -12.39
N PHE A 65 -6.06 -3.21 -11.73
CA PHE A 65 -5.93 -3.48 -10.31
C PHE A 65 -5.47 -4.90 -10.07
N TYR A 66 -4.65 -5.09 -9.03
CA TYR A 66 -4.20 -6.41 -8.62
C TYR A 66 -3.76 -6.44 -7.16
N GLY A 67 -3.83 -7.64 -6.58
CA GLY A 67 -3.29 -7.95 -5.25
C GLY A 67 -1.80 -8.29 -5.33
N LYS A 68 -1.01 -7.84 -4.35
CA LYS A 68 0.43 -8.14 -4.29
C LYS A 68 0.91 -8.42 -2.87
N TRP A 69 1.58 -9.54 -2.69
CA TRP A 69 2.30 -9.85 -1.47
C TRP A 69 3.71 -9.25 -1.45
N TYR A 70 4.10 -8.69 -0.31
CA TYR A 70 5.50 -8.40 0.01
C TYR A 70 5.74 -8.61 1.50
N ARG A 71 6.55 -9.61 1.85
CA ARG A 71 6.77 -10.07 3.23
C ARG A 71 5.43 -10.48 3.88
N ASN A 72 5.06 -9.88 5.01
CA ASN A 72 3.80 -10.10 5.70
C ASN A 72 2.71 -9.07 5.33
N TYR A 73 2.92 -8.32 4.24
CA TYR A 73 1.98 -7.32 3.76
C TYR A 73 1.31 -7.77 2.47
N PHE A 74 0.00 -7.60 2.41
CA PHE A 74 -0.77 -7.65 1.18
C PHE A 74 -1.15 -6.23 0.76
N TYR A 75 -1.02 -5.92 -0.52
CA TYR A 75 -1.35 -4.61 -1.09
C TYR A 75 -2.41 -4.74 -2.16
N ILE A 76 -3.32 -3.77 -2.22
CA ILE A 76 -4.08 -3.50 -3.44
C ILE A 76 -3.32 -2.43 -4.23
N CYS A 77 -2.94 -2.80 -5.44
CA CYS A 77 -2.18 -1.97 -6.35
C CYS A 77 -3.03 -1.57 -7.55
N GLY A 78 -2.78 -0.37 -8.08
CA GLY A 78 -3.29 0.09 -9.35
C GLY A 78 -2.15 0.37 -10.33
N THR A 79 -2.33 -0.02 -11.59
CA THR A 79 -1.44 0.37 -12.68
C THR A 79 -2.01 1.61 -13.36
N TYR A 80 -1.20 2.65 -13.46
CA TYR A 80 -1.56 3.88 -14.16
C TYR A 80 -0.73 4.03 -15.43
N ASN A 81 -1.39 4.39 -16.54
CA ASN A 81 -0.72 4.80 -17.76
C ASN A 81 -0.50 6.32 -17.76
N CYS A 82 0.65 6.73 -18.28
CA CYS A 82 1.09 8.11 -18.40
C CYS A 82 1.21 8.47 -19.89
N PRO A 83 0.15 8.98 -20.52
CA PRO A 83 0.14 9.24 -21.96
C PRO A 83 0.98 10.45 -22.40
N SER A 84 1.36 11.33 -21.45
CA SER A 84 2.16 12.51 -21.76
C SER A 84 3.52 12.15 -22.37
N THR A 85 3.89 12.83 -23.46
CA THR A 85 5.22 12.69 -24.09
C THR A 85 6.37 13.13 -23.19
N ARG A 86 6.08 13.83 -22.09
CA ARG A 86 7.04 14.27 -21.07
C ARG A 86 7.09 13.35 -19.85
N ALA A 87 6.34 12.24 -19.86
CA ALA A 87 6.32 11.31 -18.73
C ALA A 87 7.70 10.67 -18.51
N ILE A 88 8.11 10.54 -17.25
CA ILE A 88 9.36 9.87 -16.86
C ILE A 88 9.30 8.36 -17.19
N SER A 89 8.10 7.78 -17.11
CA SER A 89 7.80 6.39 -17.45
C SER A 89 6.43 6.32 -18.13
N PRO A 90 6.20 5.41 -19.09
CA PRO A 90 4.89 5.25 -19.73
C PRO A 90 3.81 4.72 -18.78
N SER A 91 4.20 4.12 -17.65
CA SER A 91 3.28 3.67 -16.60
C SER A 91 3.94 3.59 -15.23
N PHE A 92 3.13 3.52 -14.17
CA PHE A 92 3.61 3.28 -12.79
C PHE A 92 2.60 2.48 -11.95
N GLU A 93 3.12 1.83 -10.90
CA GLU A 93 2.34 1.15 -9.86
C GLU A 93 2.08 2.15 -8.71
N HIS A 94 0.83 2.25 -8.26
CA HIS A 94 0.46 2.93 -7.03
C HIS A 94 -0.19 1.96 -6.05
N ARG A 95 0.24 1.99 -4.79
CA ARG A 95 -0.29 1.12 -3.72
C ARG A 95 -1.23 1.93 -2.84
N PHE A 96 -2.51 1.59 -2.83
CA PHE A 96 -3.52 2.38 -2.12
C PHE A 96 -3.66 1.93 -0.66
N SER A 97 -3.85 0.63 -0.48
CA SER A 97 -4.11 -0.01 0.80
C SER A 97 -3.10 -1.11 1.08
N ARG A 98 -2.86 -1.34 2.37
CA ARG A 98 -1.93 -2.33 2.89
C ARG A 98 -2.56 -3.05 4.07
N PHE A 99 -2.58 -4.37 3.99
CA PHE A 99 -3.07 -5.29 5.00
C PHE A 99 -1.87 -6.06 5.55
N GLU A 100 -1.45 -5.74 6.77
CA GLU A 100 -0.36 -6.42 7.47
C GLU A 100 -0.89 -7.62 8.23
N TYR A 101 -0.46 -8.83 7.85
CA TYR A 101 -0.71 -10.02 8.65
C TYR A 101 0.05 -9.93 9.98
N VAL A 102 -0.68 -9.98 11.09
CA VAL A 102 -0.13 -9.93 12.46
C VAL A 102 -0.32 -11.24 13.22
N ASP A 103 -1.40 -11.97 12.97
CA ASP A 103 -1.65 -13.30 13.55
C ASP A 103 -2.72 -14.06 12.73
N SER A 104 -3.07 -15.27 13.13
CA SER A 104 -4.15 -16.07 12.56
C SER A 104 -5.45 -15.28 12.49
N ASP A 105 -5.88 -14.96 11.27
CA ASP A 105 -7.07 -14.14 10.97
C ASP A 105 -7.07 -12.77 11.65
N ALA A 106 -5.88 -12.15 11.78
CA ALA A 106 -5.72 -10.81 12.32
C ALA A 106 -4.80 -9.98 11.43
N PHE A 107 -5.28 -8.80 11.03
CA PHE A 107 -4.62 -7.89 10.12
C PHE A 107 -4.67 -6.44 10.62
N ASN A 108 -3.58 -5.72 10.44
CA ASN A 108 -3.58 -4.26 10.57
C ASN A 108 -3.73 -3.62 9.20
N VAL A 109 -4.51 -2.55 9.11
CA VAL A 109 -4.83 -1.88 7.85
C VAL A 109 -4.23 -0.49 7.83
N SER A 110 -3.56 -0.17 6.72
CA SER A 110 -2.96 1.12 6.45
C SER A 110 -3.32 1.61 5.05
N TYR A 111 -3.36 2.93 4.86
CA TYR A 111 -3.46 3.55 3.54
C TYR A 111 -2.22 4.39 3.23
N MET A 112 -1.94 4.60 1.95
CA MET A 112 -0.85 5.47 1.49
C MET A 112 -1.30 6.92 1.53
N ARG A 113 -0.62 7.76 2.32
CA ARG A 113 -0.83 9.22 2.26
C ARG A 113 -0.10 9.82 1.07
N HIS A 114 -0.53 11.00 0.63
CA HIS A 114 0.17 11.82 -0.37
C HIS A 114 1.62 12.18 0.01
N THR A 115 2.02 11.96 1.26
CA THR A 115 3.39 12.11 1.75
C THR A 115 4.25 10.84 1.57
N GLU A 116 3.76 9.85 0.82
CA GLU A 116 4.39 8.54 0.62
C GLU A 116 4.65 7.76 1.93
N LYS A 117 3.85 8.06 2.96
CA LYS A 117 3.90 7.38 4.25
C LYS A 117 2.65 6.56 4.44
N TRP A 118 2.86 5.31 4.84
CA TRP A 118 1.78 4.44 5.29
C TRP A 118 1.25 4.92 6.64
N TRP A 119 -0.05 5.16 6.69
CA TRP A 119 -0.75 5.50 7.92
C TRP A 119 -1.63 4.32 8.33
N GLU A 120 -1.24 3.64 9.41
CA GLU A 120 -2.06 2.60 10.03
C GLU A 120 -3.18 3.27 10.83
N PHE A 121 -4.40 2.76 10.69
CA PHE A 121 -5.57 3.32 11.37
C PHE A 121 -6.55 2.26 11.90
N MET A 122 -6.37 0.99 11.52
CA MET A 122 -7.14 -0.14 12.07
C MET A 122 -6.19 -1.30 12.39
N GLN A 123 -6.51 -2.04 13.45
CA GLN A 123 -5.69 -3.13 13.96
C GLN A 123 -6.55 -4.34 14.31
N GLY A 124 -6.02 -5.54 14.11
CA GLY A 124 -6.67 -6.78 14.52
C GLY A 124 -7.95 -7.14 13.76
N LEU A 125 -8.09 -6.70 12.50
CA LEU A 125 -9.23 -7.05 11.65
C LEU A 125 -9.10 -8.48 11.14
N THR A 126 -10.21 -9.19 11.05
CA THR A 126 -10.33 -10.45 10.31
C THR A 126 -10.21 -10.22 8.80
N LEU A 127 -10.00 -11.29 8.04
CA LEU A 127 -10.00 -11.20 6.57
C LEU A 127 -11.33 -10.66 6.02
N GLU A 128 -12.46 -11.09 6.57
CA GLU A 128 -13.78 -10.62 6.12
C GLU A 128 -14.00 -9.14 6.43
N GLU A 129 -13.54 -8.65 7.59
CA GLU A 129 -13.56 -7.21 7.90
C GLU A 129 -12.63 -6.44 6.97
N CYS A 130 -11.44 -6.98 6.64
CA CYS A 130 -10.54 -6.36 5.67
C CYS A 130 -11.19 -6.22 4.28
N LEU A 131 -11.88 -7.26 3.80
CA LEU A 131 -12.61 -7.23 2.53
C LEU A 131 -13.77 -6.23 2.56
N HIS A 132 -14.49 -6.17 3.69
CA HIS A 132 -15.54 -5.18 3.90
C HIS A 132 -14.99 -3.75 3.82
N GLU A 133 -13.96 -3.44 4.62
CA GLU A 133 -13.33 -2.13 4.66
C GLU A 133 -12.73 -1.73 3.31
N ALA A 134 -12.07 -2.66 2.60
CA ALA A 134 -11.56 -2.40 1.26
C ALA A 134 -12.68 -1.99 0.28
N ARG A 135 -13.91 -2.47 0.48
CA ARG A 135 -15.06 -2.17 -0.38
C ARG A 135 -15.79 -0.90 0.03
N THR A 136 -15.86 -0.57 1.31
CA THR A 136 -16.72 0.50 1.84
C THR A 136 -15.95 1.75 2.24
N ASN A 137 -14.66 1.62 2.57
CA ASN A 137 -13.88 2.71 3.12
C ASN A 137 -13.10 3.46 2.03
N HIS A 138 -13.53 4.69 1.75
CA HIS A 138 -12.98 5.51 0.67
C HIS A 138 -11.47 5.83 0.82
N ILE A 139 -10.90 5.78 2.02
CA ILE A 139 -9.45 6.01 2.19
C ILE A 139 -8.60 4.83 1.74
N LEU A 140 -9.19 3.64 1.58
CA LEU A 140 -8.55 2.44 1.05
C LEU A 140 -8.71 2.29 -0.47
N GLN A 141 -9.46 3.19 -1.09
CA GLN A 141 -9.82 3.19 -2.50
C GLN A 141 -8.93 4.19 -3.28
N PRO A 142 -8.80 4.02 -4.60
CA PRO A 142 -8.17 5.03 -5.44
C PRO A 142 -8.88 6.39 -5.29
N PHE A 143 -8.10 7.47 -5.31
CA PHE A 143 -8.67 8.80 -5.55
C PHE A 143 -9.19 8.82 -7.00
N GLY A 144 -10.50 9.03 -7.15
CA GLY A 144 -11.20 9.06 -8.43
C GLY A 144 -11.08 10.38 -9.19
#